data_AF-A0AA44U7J9-F1
#
_entry.id   AF-A0AA44U7J9-F1
#
_cell.length_a   1.000
_cell.length_b   1.000
_cell.length_c   1.000
_cell.angle_alpha   90.00
_cell.angle_beta   90.00
_cell.angle_gamma   90.00
#
_symmetry.space_group_name_H-M   'P 1'
#
loop_
_entity.id
_entity.type
_entity.pdbx_description
1 polymer ?
#
loop_
_entity_poly.entity_id
_entity_poly.type
_entity_poly.pdbx_seq_one_letter_code
_entity_poly.pdbx_strand_id
1 'polypeptide(L)'
;MKGTPQFPQCGFSARAVEVPTQIGRPFAFVNILENPEIRSTLPLIANWPTFPRLWVNGELIGGSDIILQMYQSGELKPLIEEHSPKV
;
A
#
# COMPACT_ATOMS: atom_id res chain seq x y z
N MET A 1 -2.62 3.99 4.61
CA MET A 1 -1.35 4.75 4.74
C MET A 1 -1.53 5.92 5.71
N LYS A 2 -0.46 6.58 6.17
CA LYS A 2 -0.53 7.78 7.02
C LYS A 2 -0.37 9.04 6.14
N GLY A 3 -1.43 9.84 6.01
CA GLY A 3 -1.53 10.93 5.03
C GLY A 3 -2.10 10.46 3.68
N THR A 4 -1.87 11.24 2.63
CA THR A 4 -2.30 10.94 1.25
C THR A 4 -1.09 10.62 0.35
N PRO A 5 -1.27 10.04 -0.84
CA PRO A 5 -0.17 9.80 -1.78
C PRO A 5 0.59 11.08 -2.14
N GLN A 6 -0.11 12.21 -2.26
CA GLN A 6 0.50 13.51 -2.56
C GLN A 6 1.16 14.14 -1.33
N PHE A 7 0.61 13.90 -0.14
CA PHE A 7 1.09 14.47 1.13
C PHE A 7 1.22 13.37 2.20
N PRO A 8 2.23 12.49 2.11
CA PRO A 8 2.46 11.46 3.11
C PRO A 8 2.97 12.07 4.42
N GLN A 9 2.42 11.62 5.55
CA GLN A 9 2.77 12.11 6.89
C GLN A 9 3.67 11.13 7.66
N CYS A 10 4.26 10.16 6.97
CA CYS A 10 5.16 9.16 7.54
C CYS A 10 6.11 8.65 6.46
N GLY A 11 7.41 8.57 6.77
CA GLY A 11 8.43 8.12 5.80
C GLY A 11 8.17 6.73 5.22
N PHE A 12 7.64 5.79 6.01
CA PHE A 12 7.24 4.48 5.50
C PHE A 12 6.08 4.57 4.50
N SER A 13 5.10 5.46 4.75
CA SER A 13 3.99 5.67 3.82
C SER A 13 4.44 6.35 2.53
N ALA A 14 5.42 7.27 2.59
CA ALA A 14 6.02 7.86 1.40
C ALA A 14 6.67 6.78 0.52
N ARG A 15 7.59 5.98 1.09
CA ARG A 15 8.26 4.88 0.37
C ARG A 15 7.29 3.87 -0.23
N ALA A 16 6.26 3.47 0.53
CA ALA A 16 5.30 2.49 0.04
C ALA A 16 4.45 2.99 -1.14
N VAL A 17 4.22 4.30 -1.25
CA VAL A 17 3.44 4.91 -2.35
C VAL A 17 4.28 5.11 -3.60
N GLU A 18 5.61 5.30 -3.47
CA GLU A 18 6.50 5.46 -4.63
C GLU A 18 6.40 4.28 -5.60
N VAL A 19 6.32 3.06 -5.09
CA VAL A 19 6.28 1.83 -5.89
C VAL A 19 5.06 1.76 -6.82
N PRO A 20 3.79 1.78 -6.34
CA PRO A 20 2.62 1.76 -7.23
C PRO A 20 2.56 3.00 -8.13
N THR A 21 3.09 4.14 -7.67
CA THR A 21 3.20 5.36 -8.50
C THR A 21 4.15 5.15 -9.68
N GLN A 22 5.30 4.51 -9.48
CA GLN A 22 6.27 4.19 -10.55
C GLN A 22 5.72 3.15 -11.54
N ILE A 23 4.91 2.20 -11.05
CA ILE A 23 4.25 1.20 -11.92
C ILE A 23 3.21 1.88 -12.84
N GLY A 24 2.68 3.04 -12.47
CA GLY A 24 1.82 3.85 -13.34
C GLY A 24 0.41 3.28 -13.50
N ARG A 25 -0.02 2.40 -12.58
CA ARG A 25 -1.39 1.88 -12.51
C ARG A 25 -2.21 2.66 -11.50
N PRO A 26 -3.51 2.86 -11.74
CA PRO A 26 -4.38 3.55 -10.78
C PRO A 26 -4.53 2.68 -9.53
N PHE A 27 -4.48 3.32 -8.36
CA PHE A 27 -4.69 2.66 -7.07
C PHE A 27 -5.53 3.55 -6.15
N ALA A 28 -6.29 2.91 -5.26
CA ALA A 28 -7.00 3.58 -4.18
C ALA A 28 -6.13 3.69 -2.93
N PHE A 29 -6.40 4.68 -2.08
CA PHE A 29 -5.73 4.82 -0.80
C PHE A 29 -6.73 5.13 0.32
N VAL A 30 -6.33 4.80 1.55
CA VAL A 30 -7.04 5.17 2.77
C VAL A 30 -6.07 5.86 3.72
N ASN A 31 -6.40 7.08 4.13
CA ASN A 31 -5.66 7.82 5.15
C ASN A 31 -6.12 7.39 6.55
N ILE A 32 -5.32 6.58 7.24
CA ILE A 32 -5.71 6.06 8.56
C ILE A 32 -5.61 7.09 9.69
N LEU A 33 -5.06 8.28 9.41
CA LEU A 33 -5.05 9.38 10.37
C LEU A 33 -6.41 10.07 10.45
N GLU A 34 -7.17 10.05 9.35
CA GLU A 34 -8.53 10.58 9.26
C GLU A 34 -9.62 9.52 9.52
N ASN A 35 -9.22 8.24 9.61
CA ASN A 35 -10.12 7.11 9.78
C ASN A 35 -9.73 6.31 11.05
N PRO A 36 -10.11 6.79 12.25
CA PRO A 36 -9.69 6.19 13.52
C PRO A 36 -10.18 4.76 13.69
N GLU A 37 -11.39 4.43 13.21
CA GLU A 37 -11.95 3.08 13.24
C GLU A 37 -11.10 2.09 12.42
N ILE A 38 -10.72 2.47 11.19
CA ILE A 38 -9.84 1.64 10.35
C ILE A 38 -8.47 1.45 11.04
N ARG A 39 -7.96 2.50 11.67
CA ARG A 39 -6.68 2.44 12.39
C ARG A 39 -6.70 1.46 13.56
N SER A 40 -7.80 1.35 14.29
CA SER A 40 -7.93 0.41 15.41
C SER A 40 -8.28 -1.00 14.97
N THR A 41 -9.13 -1.16 13.95
CA THR A 41 -9.76 -2.43 13.62
C THR A 41 -8.98 -3.24 12.58
N LEU A 42 -8.41 -2.58 11.57
CA LEU A 42 -7.68 -3.27 10.49
C LEU A 42 -6.46 -4.07 10.98
N PRO A 43 -5.69 -3.64 12.01
CA PRO A 43 -4.61 -4.47 12.55
C PRO A 43 -5.06 -5.85 13.05
N LEU A 44 -6.24 -5.91 13.66
CA LEU A 44 -6.82 -7.14 14.21
C LEU A 44 -7.31 -8.07 13.08
N ILE A 45 -8.04 -7.51 12.11
CA ILE A 45 -8.59 -8.28 10.98
C ILE A 45 -7.48 -8.83 10.10
N ALA A 46 -6.46 -8.03 9.80
CA ALA A 46 -5.40 -8.41 8.88
C ALA A 46 -4.29 -9.25 9.53
N ASN A 47 -4.36 -9.51 10.84
CA ASN A 47 -3.27 -10.08 11.63
C ASN A 47 -1.90 -9.41 11.35
N TRP A 48 -1.91 -8.08 11.20
CA TRP A 48 -0.74 -7.28 10.83
C TRP A 48 -0.74 -5.98 11.62
N PRO A 49 0.29 -5.67 12.43
CA PRO A 49 0.18 -4.57 13.40
C PRO A 49 0.43 -3.16 12.83
N THR A 50 1.13 -3.03 11.69
CA THR A 50 1.72 -1.75 11.27
C THR A 50 1.09 -1.15 10.01
N PHE A 51 1.42 0.11 9.71
CA PHE A 51 1.06 0.81 8.46
C PHE A 51 2.31 1.48 7.88
N PRO A 52 2.42 1.64 6.55
CA PRO A 52 1.43 1.38 5.49
C PRO A 52 1.23 -0.11 5.18
N ARG A 53 0.18 -0.42 4.40
CA ARG A 53 -0.13 -1.75 3.89
C ARG A 53 -0.56 -1.64 2.43
N LEU A 54 -0.05 -2.52 1.58
CA LEU A 54 -0.53 -2.69 0.21
C LEU A 54 -1.43 -3.92 0.15
N TRP A 55 -2.59 -3.74 -0.47
CA TRP A 55 -3.53 -4.82 -0.76
C TRP A 55 -3.70 -4.90 -2.28
N VAL A 56 -3.65 -6.11 -2.82
CA VAL A 56 -3.89 -6.38 -4.24
C VAL A 56 -4.86 -7.55 -4.33
N ASN A 57 -5.95 -7.40 -5.10
CA ASN A 57 -6.98 -8.41 -5.26
C ASN A 57 -7.54 -8.99 -3.93
N GLY A 58 -7.67 -8.14 -2.90
CA GLY A 58 -8.17 -8.56 -1.58
C GLY A 58 -7.12 -9.24 -0.68
N GLU A 59 -5.89 -9.45 -1.17
CA GLU A 59 -4.81 -10.06 -0.41
C GLU A 59 -3.83 -9.00 0.12
N LEU A 60 -3.34 -9.21 1.35
CA LEU A 60 -2.34 -8.34 1.97
C LEU A 60 -0.95 -8.71 1.43
N ILE A 61 -0.35 -7.81 0.65
CA ILE A 61 1.01 -7.98 0.13
C ILE A 61 2.05 -7.71 1.22
N GLY A 62 1.85 -6.66 2.02
CA GLY A 62 2.72 -6.37 3.15
C GLY A 62 2.92 -4.88 3.42
N GLY A 63 3.92 -4.59 4.26
CA GLY A 63 4.34 -3.25 4.62
C GLY A 63 5.39 -2.65 3.67
N SER A 64 5.88 -1.45 4.01
CA SER A 64 6.80 -0.67 3.16
C SER A 64 8.00 -1.46 2.64
N ASP A 65 8.67 -2.24 3.49
CA ASP A 65 9.91 -2.92 3.12
C ASP A 65 9.64 -4.11 2.18
N ILE A 66 8.56 -4.85 2.42
CA ILE A 66 8.12 -5.97 1.57
C ILE A 66 7.71 -5.46 0.19
N ILE A 67 6.94 -4.37 0.14
CA ILE A 67 6.52 -3.73 -1.11
C ILE A 67 7.75 -3.35 -1.95
N LEU A 68 8.75 -2.73 -1.31
CA LEU A 68 9.98 -2.33 -1.99
C LEU A 68 10.79 -3.54 -2.46
N GLN A 69 10.93 -4.58 -1.62
CA GLN A 69 11.63 -5.80 -1.97
C GLN A 69 10.99 -6.50 -3.18
N MET A 70 9.67 -6.70 -3.17
CA MET A 70 8.96 -7.36 -4.27
C MET A 70 8.99 -6.53 -5.56
N TYR A 71 9.05 -5.20 -5.45
CA TYR A 71 9.27 -4.34 -6.61
C TYR A 71 10.67 -4.51 -7.19
N GLN A 72 11.70 -4.53 -6.34
CA GLN A 72 13.09 -4.72 -6.74
C GLN A 72 13.36 -6.13 -7.31
N SER A 73 12.66 -7.16 -6.84
CA SER A 73 12.74 -8.51 -7.42
C SER A 73 11.96 -8.65 -8.73
N GLY A 74 11.13 -7.67 -9.09
CA GLY A 74 10.30 -7.69 -10.29
C GLY A 74 8.98 -8.47 -10.15
N GLU A 75 8.69 -9.03 -8.98
CA GLU A 75 7.48 -9.80 -8.71
C GLU A 75 6.23 -8.94 -8.57
N LEU A 76 6.36 -7.72 -8.03
CA LEU A 76 5.19 -6.89 -7.71
C LEU A 76 4.55 -6.27 -8.95
N LYS A 77 5.35 -5.90 -9.97
CA LYS A 77 4.83 -5.21 -11.15
C LYS A 77 3.81 -6.06 -11.93
N PRO A 78 4.11 -7.33 -12.29
CA PRO A 78 3.13 -8.20 -12.95
C PRO A 78 1.85 -8.36 -12.14
N LEU A 79 1.97 -8.55 -10.82
CA LEU A 79 0.83 -8.71 -9.91
C LEU A 79 -0.11 -7.50 -9.92
N ILE A 80 0.45 -6.28 -9.88
CA ILE A 80 -0.35 -5.06 -9.97
C ILE A 80 -0.97 -4.90 -11.36
N GLU A 81 -0.21 -5.14 -12.43
CA GLU A 81 -0.72 -5.01 -13.80
C GLU A 81 -1.84 -6.00 -14.14
N GLU A 82 -1.82 -7.20 -13.56
CA GLU A 82 -2.87 -8.20 -13.72
C GLU A 82 -4.17 -7.81 -13.01
N HIS A 83 -4.07 -7.17 -11.84
CA HIS A 83 -5.21 -6.88 -10.96
C HIS A 83 -5.61 -5.39 -10.93
N SER A 84 -5.12 -4.57 -11.86
CA SER A 84 -5.50 -3.17 -11.97
C SER A 84 -6.02 -2.82 -13.37
N PRO A 85 -6.96 -1.88 -13.48
CA PRO A 85 -7.42 -1.42 -14.79
C PRO A 85 -6.26 -0.77 -15.56
N LYS A 86 -6.28 -0.95 -16.89
CA LYS A 86 -5.37 -0.22 -17.76
C LYS A 86 -5.75 1.25 -17.76
N VAL A 87 -4.73 2.12 -17.70
CA VAL A 87 -4.88 3.57 -17.91
C VAL A 87 -5.15 3.82 -19.38
#